data_AF-G2IXZ1-F1
#
_entry.id   AF-G2IXZ1-F1
#
_cell.length_a   1.000
_cell.length_b   1.000
_cell.length_c   1.000
_cell.angle_alpha   90.00
_cell.angle_beta   90.00
_cell.angle_gamma   90.00
#
_symmetry.space_group_name_H-M   'P 1'
#
loop_
_entity.id
_entity.type
_entity.pdbx_description
1 polymer ?
#
loop_
_entity_poly.entity_id
_entity_poly.type
_entity_poly.pdbx_seq_one_letter_code
_entity_poly.pdbx_strand_id
1 'polypeptide(L)' 'MQQGMERIALVTMLVSLSVFSVGVYTAYFREAEVAMPLLIAAHLSLTVAAGLFKVGAVVLMACRKARRTA' A
#
# COMPACT_ATOMS: atom_id res chain seq x y z
N MET A 1 7.23 -0.24 22.73
CA MET A 1 7.69 -0.47 21.34
C MET A 1 6.61 -1.04 20.42
N GLN A 2 5.84 -2.06 20.80
CA GLN A 2 4.78 -2.67 19.94
C GLN A 2 3.71 -1.69 19.43
N GLN A 3 3.23 -0.76 20.27
CA GLN A 3 2.25 0.25 19.83
C GLN A 3 2.79 1.18 18.73
N GLY A 4 4.10 1.45 18.72
CA GLY A 4 4.75 2.24 17.67
C GLY A 4 4.79 1.51 16.33
N MET A 5 5.15 0.22 16.34
CA MET A 5 5.19 -0.61 15.13
C MET A 5 3.81 -0.77 14.49
N GLU A 6 2.75 -0.94 15.28
CA GLU A 6 1.38 -1.02 14.75
C GLU A 6 0.95 0.28 14.08
N ARG A 7 1.29 1.43 14.67
CA ARG A 7 0.98 2.73 14.08
C ARG A 7 1.71 2.91 12.75
N ILE A 8 2.99 2.55 12.68
CA ILE A 8 3.77 2.60 11.43
C ILE A 8 3.13 1.67 10.38
N ALA A 9 2.81 0.43 10.74
CA ALA A 9 2.17 -0.51 9.82
C ALA A 9 0.82 -0.01 9.31
N LEU A 10 -0.02 0.58 10.16
CA LEU A 10 -1.29 1.20 9.77
C LEU A 10 -1.06 2.37 8.79
N VAL A 11 -0.13 3.27 9.11
CA VAL A 11 0.19 4.42 8.25
C VAL A 11 0.72 3.95 6.89
N THR A 12 1.63 2.98 6.87
CA THR A 12 2.14 2.39 5.63
C THR A 12 1.01 1.79 4.80
N MET A 13 0.09 1.03 5.42
CA MET A 13 -1.06 0.47 4.70
C MET A 13 -1.97 1.57 4.12
N LEU A 14 -2.27 2.63 4.88
CA LEU A 14 -3.09 3.74 4.40
C LEU A 14 -2.42 4.48 3.24
N VAL A 15 -1.12 4.78 3.36
CA VAL A 15 -0.36 5.45 2.29
C VAL A 15 -0.31 4.58 1.03
N SER A 16 -0.03 3.28 1.19
CA SER A 16 -0.03 2.34 0.07
C SER A 16 -1.40 2.26 -0.61
N LEU A 17 -2.50 2.24 0.16
CA LEU A 17 -3.85 2.23 -0.39
C LEU A 17 -4.16 3.51 -1.17
N SER A 18 -3.71 4.67 -0.68
CA SER A 18 -3.86 5.95 -1.37
C SER A 18 -3.07 5.98 -2.69
N VAL A 19 -1.80 5.56 -2.66
CA VAL A 19 -0.97 5.45 -3.87
C VAL A 19 -1.60 4.48 -4.87
N PHE A 20 -2.14 3.36 -4.39
CA PHE A 20 -2.83 2.39 -5.23
C PHE A 20 -4.06 3.01 -5.90
N SER A 21 -4.91 3.68 -5.13
CA SER A 21 -6.12 4.34 -5.64
C SER A 21 -5.81 5.41 -6.69
N VAL A 22 -4.79 6.24 -6.42
CA VAL A 22 -4.32 7.26 -7.38
C VAL A 22 -3.75 6.61 -8.63
N GLY A 23 -2.93 5.55 -8.48
CA GLY A 23 -2.37 4.80 -9.61
C GLY A 23 -3.44 4.16 -10.50
N VAL A 24 -4.52 3.62 -9.92
CA VAL A 24 -5.66 3.10 -10.68
C VAL A 24 -6.38 4.25 -11.40
N TYR A 25 -6.63 5.37 -10.73
CA TYR A 25 -7.28 6.52 -11.35
C TYR A 25 -6.48 7.06 -12.54
N THR A 26 -5.17 7.25 -12.38
CA THR A 26 -4.31 7.75 -13.46
C THR A 26 -4.17 6.75 -14.60
N ALA A 27 -4.10 5.46 -14.29
CA ALA A 27 -4.00 4.42 -15.30
C ALA A 27 -5.30 4.27 -16.09
N TYR A 28 -6.46 4.08 -15.44
CA TYR A 28 -7.70 3.65 -16.09
C TYR A 28 -8.62 4.81 -16.52
N PHE A 29 -8.61 5.96 -15.83
CA PHE A 29 -9.52 7.07 -16.15
C PHE A 29 -8.91 8.11 -17.09
N ARG A 30 -7.59 8.10 -17.31
CA ARG A 30 -6.92 9.02 -18.24
C ARG A 30 -6.30 8.33 -19.47
N GLU A 31 -6.64 7.07 -19.76
CA GLU A 31 -6.05 6.30 -20.88
C GLU A 31 -6.04 7.04 -22.23
N ALA A 32 -7.03 7.90 -22.49
CA ALA A 32 -7.14 8.63 -23.76
C ALA A 32 -6.12 9.77 -23.96
N GLU A 33 -5.46 10.26 -22.90
CA GLU A 33 -4.56 11.44 -22.97
C GLU A 33 -3.14 11.19 -22.44
N VAL A 34 -2.84 9.96 -22.02
CA VAL A 34 -1.66 9.67 -21.20
C VAL A 34 -0.62 8.86 -21.96
N ALA A 35 0.62 9.37 -22.01
CA ALA A 35 1.74 8.72 -22.67
C ALA A 35 2.08 7.36 -22.02
N MET A 36 2.42 6.36 -22.86
CA MET A 36 2.76 4.99 -22.47
C MET A 36 3.74 4.86 -21.27
N PRO A 37 4.78 5.70 -21.11
CA PRO A 37 5.66 5.65 -19.94
C PRO A 37 4.94 5.89 -18.60
N LEU A 38 3.89 6.73 -18.59
CA LEU A 38 3.13 7.04 -17.38
C LEU A 38 2.26 5.85 -16.96
N LEU A 39 1.68 5.13 -17.93
CA LEU A 39 0.93 3.89 -17.68
C LEU A 39 1.82 2.81 -17.06
N ILE A 40 3.04 2.65 -17.57
CA ILE A 40 4.03 1.72 -17.00
C ILE A 40 4.40 2.13 -15.57
N ALA A 41 4.68 3.42 -15.34
CA ALA A 41 4.98 3.94 -14.01
C ALA A 41 3.82 3.72 -13.01
N ALA A 42 2.57 3.89 -13.45
CA ALA A 42 1.38 3.63 -12.65
C ALA A 42 1.28 2.14 -12.27
N HIS A 43 1.49 1.21 -13.20
CA HIS A 43 1.47 -0.23 -12.94
C HIS A 43 2.57 -0.69 -11.97
N LEU A 44 3.79 -0.17 -12.13
CA LEU A 44 4.88 -0.44 -11.20
C LEU A 44 4.56 0.11 -9.81
N SER A 45 4.02 1.32 -9.72
CA SER A 45 3.60 1.93 -8.45
C SER A 45 2.49 1.13 -7.77
N LEU A 46 1.51 0.64 -8.53
CA LEU A 46 0.45 -0.25 -8.05
C LEU A 46 1.01 -1.54 -7.46
N THR A 47 1.97 -2.14 -8.14
CA THR A 47 2.62 -3.39 -7.70
C THR A 47 3.37 -3.20 -6.38
N VAL A 48 4.16 -2.13 -6.28
CA VAL A 48 4.91 -1.80 -5.05
C VAL A 48 3.95 -1.49 -3.90
N ALA A 49 2.91 -0.70 -4.16
CA ALA A 49 1.90 -0.35 -3.15
C ALA A 49 1.18 -1.59 -2.61
N ALA A 50 0.78 -2.52 -3.48
CA ALA A 50 0.17 -3.78 -3.05
C ALA A 50 1.11 -4.63 -2.18
N GLY A 51 2.40 -4.69 -2.55
CA GLY A 51 3.43 -5.37 -1.76
C GLY A 51 3.59 -4.77 -0.36
N LEU A 52 3.73 -3.45 -0.27
CA LEU A 52 3.86 -2.73 1.01
C LEU A 52 2.62 -2.87 1.89
N PHE A 53 1.42 -2.84 1.30
CA PHE A 53 0.17 -3.07 2.02
C PHE A 53 0.14 -4.47 2.66
N LYS A 54 0.52 -5.50 1.91
CA LYS A 54 0.59 -6.89 2.42
C LYS A 54 1.57 -7.02 3.58
N VAL A 55 2.76 -6.40 3.47
CA VAL A 55 3.76 -6.40 4.56
C VAL A 55 3.22 -5.72 5.80
N GLY A 56 2.62 -4.53 5.66
CA GLY A 56 1.99 -3.82 6.78
C GLY A 56 0.90 -4.64 7.47
N ALA A 57 0.05 -5.33 6.69
CA ALA A 57 -1.00 -6.19 7.23
C ALA A 57 -0.43 -7.37 8.04
N VAL A 58 0.62 -8.03 7.53
CA VAL A 58 1.30 -9.13 8.24
C VAL A 58 1.91 -8.64 9.55
N VAL A 59 2.58 -7.48 9.56
CA VAL A 59 3.16 -6.89 10.78
C VAL A 59 2.08 -6.57 11.81
N LEU A 60 0.96 -5.99 11.39
CA LEU A 60 -0.20 -5.74 12.25
C LEU A 60 -0.78 -7.02 12.84
N MET A 61 -0.96 -8.07 12.03
CA MET A 61 -1.44 -9.36 12.52
C MET A 61 -0.46 -9.99 13.51
N ALA A 62 0.85 -9.93 13.23
CA ALA A 62 1.89 -10.43 14.13
C ALA A 62 1.89 -9.69 15.48
N CYS A 63 1.79 -8.35 15.46
CA CYS A 63 1.72 -7.54 16.67
C CYS A 63 0.45 -7.86 17.49
N ARG A 64 -0.70 -7.97 16.82
CA ARG A 64 -1.97 -8.36 17.47
C ARG A 64 -1.92 -9.76 18.05
N LYS A 65 -1.29 -10.72 17.35
CA LYS A 65 -1.10 -12.08 17.83
C LYS A 65 -0.22 -12.09 19.08
N ALA A 66 0.93 -11.42 19.05
CA ALA A 66 1.84 -11.35 20.20
C ALA A 66 1.18 -10.77 21.45
N ARG A 67 0.24 -9.82 21.32
CA ARG A 67 -0.54 -9.29 22.46
C ARG A 67 -1.61 -10.24 23.01
N ARG A 68 -2.09 -11.20 22.23
CA ARG A 68 -3.09 -12.18 22.71
C ARG A 68 -2.45 -13.34 23.47
N THR A 69 -1.16 -13.58 23.24
CA THR A 69 -0.40 -14.67 23.85
C THR A 69 0.40 -14.22 25.09
N ALA A 70 0.48 -12.91 25.35
CA ALA A 70 1.10 -12.31 26.52
C ALA A 70 0.02 -11.88 27.52
#